data_AF-A0A9E3WAE3-F1
#
_entry.id   AF-A0A9E3WAE3-F1
#
_cell.length_a   1.000
_cell.length_b   1.000
_cell.length_c   1.000
_cell.angle_alpha   90.00
_cell.angle_beta   90.00
_cell.angle_gamma   90.00
#
_symmetry.space_group_name_H-M   'P 1'
#
loop_
_entity.id
_entity.type
_entity.pdbx_description
1 polymer ?
#
loop_
_entity_poly.entity_id
_entity_poly.type
_entity_poly.pdbx_seq_one_letter_code
_entity_poly.pdbx_strand_id
1 'polypeptide(L)'
;MTQPFQHEKFSMTEPQAIGTRSRYAFWLTASEDRFFDIARSMRCVVFVSEPDNHRSLVEISNEHDPDEAWHWIRTELEEESQDIRLDKIWEDAISWLL
;
A
#
# COMPACT_ATOMS: atom_id res chain seq x y z
N MET A 1 -8.85 -1.13 21.22
CA MET A 1 -9.24 -0.84 19.83
C MET A 1 -8.13 0.00 19.25
N THR A 2 -7.21 -0.59 18.51
CA THR A 2 -6.13 0.17 17.85
C THR A 2 -6.68 0.85 16.60
N GLN A 3 -6.35 2.13 16.44
CA GLN A 3 -6.87 2.95 15.35
C GLN A 3 -6.10 2.64 14.06
N PRO A 4 -6.78 2.52 12.90
CA PRO A 4 -6.09 2.36 11.64
C PRO A 4 -5.29 3.62 11.30
N PHE A 5 -4.15 3.44 10.63
CA PHE A 5 -3.45 4.53 9.97
C PHE A 5 -4.33 5.10 8.85
N GLN A 6 -4.41 6.43 8.76
CA GLN A 6 -5.22 7.14 7.78
C GLN A 6 -4.38 8.15 7.00
N HIS A 7 -4.42 8.03 5.68
CA HIS A 7 -3.89 8.98 4.71
C HIS A 7 -5.04 9.42 3.78
N GLU A 8 -4.87 10.52 3.04
CA GLU A 8 -5.92 11.06 2.16
C GLU A 8 -6.36 10.05 1.08
N LYS A 9 -5.41 9.25 0.58
CA LYS A 9 -5.61 8.31 -0.54
C LYS A 9 -5.76 6.85 -0.13
N PHE A 10 -5.32 6.49 1.08
CA PHE A 10 -5.38 5.12 1.56
C PHE A 10 -5.41 5.04 3.09
N SER A 11 -5.79 3.89 3.63
CA SER A 11 -5.72 3.60 5.06
C SER A 11 -5.28 2.16 5.28
N MET A 12 -4.59 1.93 6.39
CA MET A 12 -4.03 0.63 6.76
C MET A 12 -4.39 0.31 8.21
N THR A 13 -4.96 -0.87 8.47
CA THR A 13 -5.02 -1.38 9.85
C THR A 13 -3.65 -1.85 10.30
N GLU A 14 -3.42 -1.98 11.60
CA GLU A 14 -2.25 -2.68 12.12
C GLU A 14 -2.23 -4.15 11.67
N PRO A 15 -1.04 -4.77 11.56
CA PRO A 15 -0.90 -6.19 11.26
C PRO A 15 -1.48 -7.04 12.41
N GLN A 16 -2.27 -8.04 12.03
CA GLN A 16 -2.87 -9.00 12.95
C GLN A 16 -2.50 -10.42 12.55
N ALA A 17 -2.32 -11.28 13.53
CA ALA A 17 -2.07 -12.69 13.27
C ALA A 17 -3.30 -13.34 12.62
N ILE A 18 -3.10 -14.04 11.50
CA ILE A 18 -4.16 -14.77 10.78
C ILE A 18 -3.88 -16.28 10.82
N GLY A 19 -4.92 -17.06 11.13
CA GLY A 19 -4.81 -18.53 11.19
C GLY A 19 -3.95 -19.07 12.34
N THR A 20 -3.12 -20.08 12.06
CA THR A 20 -2.21 -20.68 13.04
C THR A 20 -0.90 -19.89 13.12
N ARG A 21 -0.45 -19.65 14.36
CA ARG A 21 0.71 -18.84 14.78
C ARG A 21 1.85 -18.81 13.75
N SER A 22 1.93 -17.73 12.98
CA SER A 22 3.15 -17.22 12.30
C SER A 22 2.82 -16.24 11.17
N ARG A 23 1.60 -16.27 10.63
CA ARG A 23 1.20 -15.39 9.52
C ARG A 23 0.56 -14.11 10.04
N TYR A 24 0.92 -13.00 9.44
CA TYR A 24 0.39 -11.69 9.77
C TYR A 24 -0.21 -11.05 8.53
N ALA A 25 -1.33 -10.35 8.72
CA ALA A 25 -1.98 -9.62 7.64
C ALA A 25 -2.63 -8.35 8.16
N PHE A 26 -2.84 -7.40 7.26
CA PHE A 26 -3.57 -6.17 7.54
C PHE A 26 -4.52 -5.85 6.40
N TRP A 27 -5.48 -4.98 6.69
CA TRP A 27 -6.37 -4.43 5.67
C TRP A 27 -5.79 -3.16 5.09
N LEU A 28 -5.65 -3.12 3.77
CA LEU A 28 -5.37 -1.92 3.00
C LEU A 28 -6.66 -1.47 2.33
N THR A 29 -7.05 -0.22 2.54
CA THR A 29 -8.16 0.41 1.81
C THR A 29 -7.60 1.57 1.00
N ALA A 30 -7.83 1.63 -0.31
CA ALA A 30 -7.24 2.63 -1.18
C ALA A 30 -8.19 3.01 -2.33
N SER A 31 -8.24 4.29 -2.69
CA SER A 31 -9.12 4.78 -3.76
C SER A 31 -8.62 4.44 -5.17
N GLU A 32 -7.33 4.11 -5.31
CA GLU A 32 -6.69 3.84 -6.59
C GLU A 32 -6.06 2.43 -6.61
N ASP A 33 -6.28 1.68 -7.68
CA ASP A 33 -5.81 0.29 -7.79
C ASP A 33 -4.28 0.16 -7.72
N ARG A 34 -3.55 1.21 -8.14
CA ARG A 34 -2.09 1.24 -8.11
C ARG A 34 -1.49 0.96 -6.73
N PHE A 35 -2.16 1.35 -5.65
CA PHE A 35 -1.66 1.10 -4.28
C PHE A 35 -1.66 -0.40 -3.96
N PHE A 36 -2.62 -1.17 -4.49
CA PHE A 36 -2.61 -2.63 -4.35
C PHE A 36 -1.51 -3.26 -5.20
N ASP A 37 -1.26 -2.73 -6.39
CA ASP A 37 -0.21 -3.23 -7.28
C ASP A 37 1.20 -2.97 -6.72
N ILE A 38 1.43 -1.79 -6.13
CA ILE A 38 2.65 -1.48 -5.40
C ILE A 38 2.83 -2.48 -4.27
N ALA A 39 1.83 -2.66 -3.40
CA ALA A 39 1.90 -3.62 -2.30
C ALA A 39 2.21 -5.06 -2.78
N ARG A 40 1.62 -5.51 -3.90
CA ARG A 40 1.91 -6.82 -4.52
C ARG A 40 3.36 -6.97 -4.97
N SER A 41 4.02 -5.88 -5.36
CA SER A 41 5.39 -5.91 -5.85
C SER A 41 6.44 -6.00 -4.73
N MET A 42 6.04 -5.77 -3.48
CA MET A 42 6.95 -5.69 -2.34
C MET A 42 7.35 -7.08 -1.84
N ARG A 43 8.65 -7.29 -1.59
CA ARG A 43 9.18 -8.59 -1.13
C ARG A 43 8.67 -9.02 0.25
N CYS A 44 8.29 -8.07 1.09
CA CYS A 44 7.72 -8.33 2.40
C CYS A 44 6.23 -8.74 2.32
N VAL A 45 5.60 -8.71 1.15
CA VAL A 45 4.21 -9.10 0.92
C VAL A 45 4.16 -10.45 0.20
N VAL A 46 3.40 -11.38 0.76
CA VAL A 46 3.20 -12.73 0.17
C VAL A 46 2.00 -12.73 -0.75
N PHE A 47 0.93 -12.05 -0.34
CA PHE A 47 -0.34 -12.10 -1.03
C PHE A 47 -1.12 -10.81 -0.79
N VAL A 48 -1.80 -10.36 -1.83
CA VAL A 48 -2.82 -9.31 -1.76
C VAL A 48 -4.08 -9.87 -2.41
N SER A 49 -5.18 -9.88 -1.67
CA SER A 49 -6.46 -10.33 -2.22
C SER A 49 -6.91 -9.45 -3.39
N GLU A 50 -7.87 -9.95 -4.17
CA GLU A 50 -8.62 -9.07 -5.06
C GLU A 50 -9.30 -7.96 -4.23
N PRO A 51 -9.29 -6.70 -4.69
CA PRO A 51 -9.97 -5.63 -3.99
C PRO A 51 -11.47 -5.86 -4.01
N ASP A 52 -12.09 -5.85 -2.83
CA ASP A 52 -13.55 -5.79 -2.68
C ASP A 52 -13.90 -4.45 -2.04
N ASN A 53 -14.67 -3.64 -2.75
CA ASN A 53 -15.04 -2.28 -2.34
C ASN A 53 -13.83 -1.45 -1.86
N HIS A 54 -12.81 -1.31 -2.73
CA HIS A 54 -11.58 -0.55 -2.46
C HIS A 54 -10.75 -1.07 -1.29
N ARG A 55 -10.94 -2.33 -0.88
CA ARG A 55 -10.28 -2.91 0.28
C ARG A 55 -9.73 -4.29 -0.05
N SER A 56 -8.47 -4.50 0.33
CA SER A 56 -7.74 -5.76 0.12
C SER A 56 -7.10 -6.23 1.41
N LEU A 57 -7.06 -7.55 1.60
CA LEU A 57 -6.27 -8.18 2.65
C LEU A 57 -4.84 -8.36 2.13
N VAL A 58 -3.87 -7.87 2.90
CA VAL A 58 -2.43 -7.96 2.57
C VAL A 58 -1.76 -8.88 3.60
N GLU A 59 -1.22 -10.00 3.13
CA GLU A 59 -0.46 -10.96 3.94
C GLU A 59 1.05 -10.64 3.88
N ILE A 60 1.67 -10.52 5.05
CA ILE A 60 3.10 -10.24 5.23
C ILE A 60 3.87 -11.56 5.27
N SER A 61 5.06 -11.56 4.67
CA SER A 61 6.00 -12.68 4.72
C SER A 61 6.49 -12.94 6.13
N ASN A 62 6.47 -14.22 6.54
CA ASN A 62 7.01 -14.67 7.82
C ASN A 62 8.53 -14.50 7.94
N GLU A 63 9.22 -14.18 6.84
CA GLU A 63 10.66 -13.89 6.84
C GLU A 63 10.98 -12.50 7.39
N HIS A 64 9.96 -11.65 7.56
CA HIS A 64 10.11 -10.25 7.96
C HIS A 64 9.33 -10.02 9.26
N ASP A 65 9.79 -9.06 10.07
CA ASP A 65 9.02 -8.62 11.23
C ASP A 65 7.73 -7.93 10.76
N PRO A 66 6.54 -8.32 11.27
CA PRO A 66 5.27 -7.77 10.80
C PRO A 66 5.12 -6.26 10.99
N ASP A 67 5.64 -5.73 12.09
CA ASP A 67 5.51 -4.30 12.41
C ASP A 67 6.47 -3.48 11.55
N GLU A 68 7.70 -3.94 11.37
CA GLU A 68 8.68 -3.31 10.48
C GLU A 68 8.22 -3.35 9.02
N ALA A 69 7.75 -4.51 8.53
CA ALA A 69 7.24 -4.66 7.18
C ALA A 69 6.02 -3.76 6.94
N TRP A 70 5.10 -3.68 7.91
CA TRP A 70 3.93 -2.81 7.82
C TRP A 70 4.33 -1.32 7.74
N HIS A 71 5.29 -0.88 8.55
CA HIS A 71 5.82 0.47 8.50
C HIS A 71 6.50 0.78 7.17
N TRP A 72 7.28 -0.16 6.63
CA TRP A 72 7.92 -0.02 5.34
C TRP A 72 6.88 0.11 4.21
N ILE A 73 5.87 -0.77 4.17
CA ILE A 73 4.77 -0.70 3.18
C ILE A 73 4.08 0.66 3.27
N ARG A 74 3.78 1.14 4.47
CA ARG A 74 3.16 2.46 4.64
C ARG A 74 4.01 3.56 4.02
N THR A 75 5.31 3.60 4.31
CA THR A 75 6.22 4.63 3.80
C THR A 75 6.30 4.61 2.27
N GLU A 76 6.41 3.44 1.65
CA GLU A 76 6.42 3.32 0.19
C GLU A 76 5.10 3.83 -0.43
N LEU A 77 3.94 3.47 0.16
CA LEU A 77 2.65 3.97 -0.32
C LEU A 77 2.49 5.48 -0.10
N GLU A 78 3.06 6.05 0.97
CA GLU A 78 3.10 7.50 1.21
C GLU A 78 3.91 8.21 0.12
N GLU A 79 5.09 7.70 -0.23
CA GLU A 79 5.93 8.27 -1.30
C GLU A 79 5.21 8.22 -2.65
N GLU A 80 4.62 7.08 -3.00
CA GLU A 80 3.85 6.90 -4.24
C GLU A 80 2.59 7.77 -4.29
N SER A 81 2.02 8.11 -3.13
CA SER A 81 0.87 9.01 -3.04
C SER A 81 1.22 10.46 -3.39
N GLN A 82 2.49 10.85 -3.20
CA GLN A 82 3.02 12.17 -3.52
C GLN A 82 3.40 12.31 -4.99
N ASP A 83 3.50 11.20 -5.72
CA ASP A 83 3.80 11.24 -7.14
C ASP A 83 2.61 11.85 -7.90
N ILE A 84 2.78 13.12 -8.30
CA ILE A 84 1.82 13.86 -9.12
C ILE A 84 2.12 13.47 -10.56
N ARG A 85 1.27 12.64 -11.17
CA ARG A 85 1.26 12.52 -12.63
C ARG A 85 1.01 13.91 -13.20
N LEU A 86 2.03 14.45 -13.89
CA LEU A 86 1.92 15.72 -14.58
C LEU A 86 0.76 15.64 -15.56
N ASP A 87 -0.15 16.60 -15.46
CA ASP A 87 -1.25 16.71 -16.41
C ASP A 87 -0.67 16.94 -17.82
N LYS A 88 -1.34 16.46 -18.87
CA LYS A 88 -0.82 16.54 -20.27
C LYS A 88 -0.40 17.95 -20.69
N ILE A 89 -1.07 18.97 -20.14
CA ILE A 89 -0.75 20.39 -20.38
C ILE A 89 0.66 20.72 -19.89
N TRP A 90 1.11 20.14 -18.78
CA TRP A 90 2.45 20.32 -18.26
C TRP A 90 3.47 19.50 -19.03
N GLU A 91 3.14 18.28 -19.45
CA GLU A 91 4.00 17.48 -20.35
C GLU A 91 4.25 18.24 -21.67
N ASP A 92 3.20 18.79 -22.26
CA ASP A 92 3.28 19.64 -23.45
C ASP A 92 4.09 20.91 -23.16
N ALA A 93 3.84 21.62 -22.06
CA ALA A 93 4.59 22.84 -21.73
C ALA A 93 6.10 22.59 -21.52
N ILE A 94 6.49 21.47 -20.92
CA ILE A 94 7.91 21.09 -20.73
C ILE A 94 8.54 20.66 -22.06
N SER A 95 7.80 19.94 -22.92
CA SER A 95 8.27 19.58 -24.27
C SER A 95 8.59 20.79 -25.14
N TRP A 96 8.01 21.95 -24.87
CA TRP A 96 8.27 23.20 -25.60
C TRP A 96 9.43 24.03 -25.01
N LEU A 97 9.96 23.65 -23.85
CA LEU A 97 11.07 24.33 -23.16
C LEU A 97 12.43 23.65 -23.34
N LEU A 98 12.46 22.39 -23.80
CA LEU A 98 13.67 21.63 -24.15
C LEU A 98 13.92 21.65 -25.67
#